data_AF-A0A060BMM9-F1
#
_entry.id   AF-A0A060BMM9-F1
#
_cell.length_a   1.000
_cell.length_b   1.000
_cell.length_c   1.000
_cell.angle_alpha   90.00
_cell.angle_beta   90.00
_cell.angle_gamma   90.00
#
_symmetry.space_group_name_H-M   'P 1'
#
loop_
_entity.id
_entity.type
_entity.pdbx_description
1 polymer ?
#
loop_
_entity_poly.entity_id
_entity_poly.type
_entity_poly.pdbx_seq_one_letter_code
_entity_poly.pdbx_strand_id
1 'polypeptide(L)'
;SDYLKRNPTQQLVAPAPSSWGNKGYWEVWLDQCNAWIYPHLHAAARRMTECARLFAVNPKPDVERVLRQMARELLLAQSSDWAFLMKTGTAREYATQRTKDHLLRFTRLYDNLVTGQPDMDFVAFCEARDNLSRHPMALLR
;
A
#
# COMPACT_ATOMS: atom_id res chain seq x y z
N SER A 1 -17.49 -10.40 19.70
CA SER A 1 -18.14 -9.18 20.25
C SER A 1 -18.84 -9.46 21.57
N ASP A 2 -19.68 -10.50 21.66
CA ASP A 2 -20.53 -10.72 22.85
C ASP A 2 -19.78 -11.08 24.14
N TYR A 3 -18.58 -11.65 24.04
CA TYR A 3 -17.72 -11.89 25.21
C TYR A 3 -17.40 -10.59 25.97
N LEU A 4 -17.04 -9.51 25.26
CA LEU A 4 -16.73 -8.22 25.89
C LEU A 4 -17.95 -7.57 26.53
N LYS A 5 -19.15 -7.75 25.93
CA LYS A 5 -20.41 -7.25 26.51
C LYS A 5 -20.75 -7.92 27.84
N ARG A 6 -20.42 -9.20 27.98
CA ARG A 6 -20.68 -10.00 29.19
C ARG A 6 -19.65 -9.79 30.29
N ASN A 7 -18.49 -9.21 29.97
CA ASN A 7 -17.39 -8.99 30.89
C ASN A 7 -16.98 -7.50 30.86
N PRO A 8 -17.67 -6.59 31.57
CA PRO A 8 -17.44 -5.15 31.41
C PRO A 8 -16.15 -4.63 32.06
N THR A 9 -15.56 -5.37 33.00
CA THR A 9 -14.29 -5.00 33.65
C THR A 9 -13.12 -5.61 32.87
N GLN A 10 -12.21 -4.77 32.39
CA GLN A 10 -11.05 -5.16 31.60
C GLN A 10 -9.76 -4.70 32.31
N GLN A 11 -8.73 -5.54 32.27
CA GLN A 11 -7.40 -5.14 32.75
C GLN A 11 -6.81 -4.11 31.79
N LEU A 12 -6.27 -3.02 32.34
CA LEU A 12 -5.49 -2.05 31.57
C LEU A 12 -4.04 -2.52 31.49
N VAL A 13 -3.53 -2.63 30.26
CA VAL A 13 -2.14 -3.01 29.97
C VAL A 13 -1.60 -2.15 28.84
N ALA A 14 -0.27 -1.96 28.83
CA ALA A 14 0.45 -1.35 27.71
C ALA A 14 1.23 -2.46 26.98
N PRO A 15 0.74 -2.97 25.82
CA PRO A 15 1.43 -4.01 25.09
C PRO A 15 2.82 -3.54 24.63
N ALA A 16 3.82 -4.41 24.74
CA ALA A 16 5.11 -4.18 24.10
C ALA A 16 5.00 -4.36 22.58
N PRO A 17 5.88 -3.74 21.77
CA PRO A 17 5.93 -3.98 20.34
C PRO A 17 6.24 -5.46 20.06
N SER A 18 5.29 -6.16 19.44
CA SER A 18 5.43 -7.57 19.10
C SER A 18 4.66 -7.89 17.83
N SER A 19 4.90 -9.08 17.30
CA SER A 19 4.07 -9.69 16.27
C SER A 19 3.69 -11.12 16.70
N TRP A 20 2.80 -11.75 15.96
CA TRP A 20 2.56 -13.20 16.04
C TRP A 20 3.49 -14.02 15.12
N GLY A 21 4.51 -13.38 14.52
CA GLY A 21 5.48 -14.00 13.63
C GLY A 21 6.65 -14.63 14.39
N ASN A 22 7.76 -14.85 13.67
CA ASN A 22 8.95 -15.52 14.22
C ASN A 22 9.43 -14.84 15.50
N LYS A 23 9.55 -15.62 16.58
CA LYS A 23 10.00 -15.19 17.92
C LYS A 23 9.22 -14.01 18.53
N GLY A 24 8.06 -13.67 17.99
CA GLY A 24 7.27 -12.53 18.46
C GLY A 24 7.79 -11.16 18.01
N TYR A 25 8.78 -11.10 17.12
CA TYR A 25 9.40 -9.86 16.64
C TYR A 25 9.10 -9.60 15.15
N TRP A 26 9.84 -8.68 14.54
CA TRP A 26 9.55 -8.19 13.18
C TRP A 26 10.50 -8.75 12.12
N GLU A 27 11.41 -9.67 12.50
CA GLU A 27 12.46 -10.25 11.63
C GLU A 27 11.92 -10.94 10.38
N VAL A 28 10.62 -11.25 10.34
CA VAL A 28 10.01 -11.80 9.13
C VAL A 28 9.86 -10.73 8.05
N TRP A 29 9.56 -9.50 8.45
CA TRP A 29 9.32 -8.37 7.55
C TRP A 29 10.50 -7.41 7.50
N LEU A 30 11.30 -7.29 8.57
CA LEU A 30 12.49 -6.44 8.65
C LEU A 30 13.75 -7.31 8.66
N ASP A 31 14.19 -7.71 7.47
CA ASP A 31 15.37 -8.55 7.28
C ASP A 31 16.21 -8.05 6.09
N GLN A 32 17.47 -8.47 6.01
CA GLN A 32 18.33 -8.13 4.87
C GLN A 32 17.73 -8.57 3.52
N CYS A 33 17.00 -9.70 3.47
CA CYS A 33 16.44 -10.22 2.21
C CYS A 33 15.31 -9.35 1.62
N ASN A 34 14.64 -8.55 2.45
CA ASN A 34 13.49 -7.72 2.06
C ASN A 34 13.72 -6.22 2.36
N ALA A 35 14.81 -5.83 3.03
CA ALA A 35 15.13 -4.46 3.40
C ALA A 35 15.06 -3.45 2.23
N TRP A 36 15.38 -3.90 1.02
CA TRP A 36 15.37 -3.08 -0.19
C TRP A 36 13.99 -2.48 -0.51
N ILE A 37 12.88 -3.07 -0.05
CA ILE A 37 11.53 -2.58 -0.37
C ILE A 37 11.22 -1.26 0.34
N TYR A 38 11.72 -1.07 1.57
CA TYR A 38 11.26 -0.02 2.47
C TYR A 38 11.57 1.41 2.00
N PRO A 39 12.78 1.72 1.50
CA PRO A 39 13.05 3.04 0.93
C PRO A 39 12.06 3.43 -0.18
N HIS A 40 11.70 2.47 -1.04
CA HIS A 40 10.76 2.69 -2.14
C HIS A 40 9.31 2.85 -1.64
N LEU A 41 8.88 2.02 -0.69
CA LEU A 41 7.55 2.13 -0.08
C LEU A 41 7.39 3.47 0.66
N HIS A 42 8.41 3.91 1.39
CA HIS A 42 8.38 5.22 2.07
C HIS A 42 8.35 6.38 1.08
N ALA A 43 9.12 6.32 0.00
CA ALA A 43 9.07 7.34 -1.05
C ALA A 43 7.69 7.42 -1.71
N ALA A 44 7.11 6.26 -2.06
CA ALA A 44 5.78 6.19 -2.66
C ALA A 44 4.68 6.69 -1.71
N ALA A 45 4.74 6.35 -0.42
CA ALA A 45 3.78 6.82 0.59
C ALA A 45 3.82 8.34 0.79
N ARG A 46 5.02 8.95 0.78
CA ARG A 46 5.16 10.42 0.83
C ARG A 46 4.53 11.09 -0.39
N ARG A 47 4.89 10.62 -1.59
CA ARG A 47 4.33 11.10 -2.87
C ARG A 47 2.81 10.99 -2.91
N MET A 48 2.26 9.86 -2.48
CA MET A 48 0.81 9.65 -2.43
C MET A 48 0.12 10.65 -1.48
N THR A 49 0.72 10.88 -0.31
CA THR A 49 0.21 11.83 0.69
C THR A 49 0.24 13.27 0.16
N GLU A 50 1.34 13.66 -0.50
CA GLU A 50 1.48 14.96 -1.14
C GLU A 50 0.42 15.17 -2.23
N CYS A 51 0.28 14.22 -3.16
CA CYS A 51 -0.74 14.29 -4.21
C CYS A 51 -2.17 14.34 -3.64
N ALA A 52 -2.48 13.50 -2.64
CA ALA A 52 -3.80 13.50 -2.01
C ALA A 52 -4.14 14.86 -1.37
N ARG A 53 -3.16 15.55 -0.78
CA ARG A 53 -3.33 16.90 -0.24
C ARG A 53 -3.48 17.95 -1.33
N LEU A 54 -2.64 17.89 -2.36
CA LEU A 54 -2.66 18.86 -3.48
C LEU A 54 -3.98 18.84 -4.26
N PHE A 55 -4.58 17.66 -4.40
CA PHE A 55 -5.82 17.45 -5.16
C PHE A 55 -7.05 17.22 -4.25
N ALA A 56 -6.98 17.59 -2.98
CA ALA A 56 -8.05 17.34 -2.00
C ALA A 56 -9.37 18.07 -2.34
N VAL A 57 -9.29 19.22 -3.03
CA VAL A 57 -10.45 20.07 -3.31
C VAL A 57 -10.79 20.00 -4.80
N ASN A 58 -11.98 19.45 -5.11
CA ASN A 58 -12.54 19.34 -6.47
C ASN A 58 -11.53 18.86 -7.54
N PRO A 59 -10.95 17.65 -7.38
CA PRO A 59 -10.10 17.10 -8.42
C PRO A 59 -10.90 16.95 -9.72
N LYS A 60 -10.26 17.22 -10.86
CA LYS A 60 -10.82 16.84 -12.16
C LYS A 60 -11.06 15.31 -12.17
N PRO A 61 -12.11 14.81 -12.83
CA PRO A 61 -12.43 13.37 -12.82
C PRO A 61 -11.25 12.46 -13.20
N ASP A 62 -10.45 12.85 -14.20
CA ASP A 62 -9.26 12.08 -14.60
C ASP A 62 -8.18 12.05 -13.52
N VAL A 63 -7.97 13.17 -12.83
CA VAL A 63 -7.03 13.26 -11.69
C VAL A 63 -7.50 12.36 -10.55
N GLU A 64 -8.79 12.39 -10.21
CA GLU A 64 -9.35 11.53 -9.17
C GLU A 64 -9.14 10.04 -9.52
N ARG A 65 -9.37 9.67 -10.78
CA ARG A 65 -9.18 8.30 -11.27
C ARG A 65 -7.72 7.85 -11.18
N VAL A 66 -6.78 8.71 -11.58
CA VAL A 66 -5.33 8.47 -11.44
C VAL A 66 -4.94 8.29 -9.98
N LEU A 67 -5.37 9.20 -9.09
CA LEU A 67 -5.08 9.12 -7.65
C LEU A 67 -5.60 7.84 -7.03
N ARG A 68 -6.80 7.40 -7.44
CA ARG A 68 -7.38 6.14 -6.99
C ARG A 68 -6.54 4.95 -7.42
N GLN A 69 -6.07 4.92 -8.67
CA GLN A 69 -5.21 3.85 -9.13
C GLN A 69 -3.83 3.88 -8.46
N MET A 70 -3.23 5.05 -8.27
CA MET A 70 -2.00 5.20 -7.48
C MET A 70 -2.15 4.63 -6.07
N ALA A 71 -3.25 4.94 -5.39
CA ALA A 71 -3.52 4.41 -4.05
C ALA A 71 -3.62 2.88 -4.04
N ARG A 72 -4.23 2.26 -5.07
CA ARG A 72 -4.28 0.80 -5.22
C ARG A 72 -2.91 0.19 -5.43
N GLU A 73 -2.10 0.76 -6.33
CA GLU A 73 -0.74 0.26 -6.57
C GLU A 73 0.12 0.35 -5.31
N LEU A 74 0.02 1.44 -4.55
CA LEU A 74 0.72 1.59 -3.28
C LEU A 74 0.23 0.57 -2.24
N LEU A 75 -1.09 0.41 -2.08
CA LEU A 75 -1.67 -0.54 -1.13
C LEU A 75 -1.24 -1.98 -1.45
N LEU A 76 -1.26 -2.35 -2.73
CA LEU A 76 -0.80 -3.65 -3.20
C LEU A 76 0.70 -3.82 -2.95
N ALA A 77 1.53 -2.81 -3.24
CA ALA A 77 2.97 -2.85 -2.94
C ALA A 77 3.28 -3.00 -1.44
N GLN A 78 2.41 -2.47 -0.56
CA GLN A 78 2.55 -2.51 0.89
C GLN A 78 2.06 -3.81 1.54
N SER A 79 1.56 -4.80 0.78
CA SER A 79 1.18 -6.08 1.37
C SER A 79 2.36 -6.72 2.12
N SER A 80 2.13 -7.08 3.38
CA SER A 80 3.11 -7.75 4.22
C SER A 80 3.45 -9.16 3.72
N ASP A 81 2.58 -9.74 2.88
CA ASP A 81 2.80 -11.03 2.22
C ASP A 81 4.07 -11.01 1.38
N TRP A 82 4.43 -9.89 0.75
CA TRP A 82 5.61 -9.84 -0.11
C TRP A 82 6.89 -10.05 0.69
N ALA A 83 7.06 -9.33 1.78
CA ALA A 83 8.21 -9.47 2.66
C ALA A 83 8.23 -10.85 3.33
N PHE A 84 7.05 -11.40 3.67
CA PHE A 84 6.91 -12.76 4.20
C PHE A 84 7.39 -13.82 3.19
N LEU A 85 6.87 -13.81 1.97
CA LEU A 85 7.23 -14.77 0.91
C LEU A 85 8.71 -14.68 0.50
N MET A 86 9.30 -13.47 0.56
CA MET A 86 10.74 -13.28 0.38
C MET A 86 11.55 -13.93 1.51
N LYS A 87 11.11 -13.78 2.77
CA LYS A 87 11.80 -14.29 3.95
C LYS A 87 11.69 -15.82 4.08
N THR A 88 10.51 -16.38 3.85
CA THR A 88 10.28 -17.83 3.94
C THR A 88 10.82 -18.59 2.72
N GLY A 89 11.10 -17.88 1.63
CA GLY A 89 11.60 -18.48 0.39
C GLY A 89 10.56 -19.27 -0.40
N THR A 90 9.27 -19.22 -0.01
CA THR A 90 8.21 -20.00 -0.67
C THR A 90 7.86 -19.49 -2.07
N ALA A 91 8.05 -18.19 -2.33
CA ALA A 91 7.80 -17.58 -3.64
C ALA A 91 8.61 -16.28 -3.81
N ARG A 92 9.92 -16.34 -3.56
CA ARG A 92 10.79 -15.14 -3.44
C ARG A 92 10.81 -14.30 -4.72
N GLU A 93 11.04 -14.93 -5.87
CA GLU A 93 11.15 -14.25 -7.17
C GLU A 93 9.81 -13.61 -7.53
N TYR A 94 8.72 -14.34 -7.32
CA TYR A 94 7.37 -13.85 -7.54
C TYR A 94 7.06 -12.64 -6.66
N ALA A 95 7.30 -12.73 -5.34
CA ALA A 95 7.08 -11.61 -4.43
C ALA A 95 7.94 -10.39 -4.80
N THR A 96 9.20 -10.62 -5.15
CA THR A 96 10.11 -9.56 -5.61
C THR A 96 9.58 -8.86 -6.85
N GLN A 97 9.12 -9.63 -7.84
CA GLN A 97 8.56 -9.08 -9.07
C GLN A 97 7.26 -8.32 -8.80
N ARG A 98 6.35 -8.86 -7.97
CA ARG A 98 5.09 -8.19 -7.63
C ARG A 98 5.31 -6.85 -6.95
N THR A 99 6.20 -6.78 -5.96
CA THR A 99 6.53 -5.52 -5.28
C THR A 99 7.10 -4.50 -6.27
N LYS A 100 8.03 -4.92 -7.15
CA LYS A 100 8.60 -4.04 -8.19
C LYS A 100 7.54 -3.54 -9.17
N ASP A 101 6.69 -4.43 -9.68
CA ASP A 101 5.65 -4.07 -10.65
C ASP A 101 4.71 -3.00 -10.10
N HIS A 102 4.22 -3.18 -8.87
CA HIS A 102 3.33 -2.21 -8.24
C HIS A 102 4.03 -0.86 -8.00
N LEU A 103 5.29 -0.87 -7.54
CA LEU A 103 6.08 0.36 -7.36
C LEU A 103 6.38 1.09 -8.68
N LEU A 104 6.66 0.35 -9.75
CA LEU A 104 6.91 0.90 -11.09
C LEU A 104 5.65 1.53 -11.66
N ARG A 105 4.49 0.87 -11.52
CA ARG A 105 3.19 1.43 -11.94
C ARG A 105 2.83 2.66 -11.16
N PHE A 106 2.96 2.60 -9.83
CA PHE A 106 2.76 3.76 -8.96
C PHE A 106 3.61 4.95 -9.43
N THR A 107 4.90 4.71 -9.69
CA THR A 107 5.84 5.75 -10.08
C THR A 107 5.48 6.35 -11.44
N ARG A 108 5.16 5.53 -12.44
CA ARG A 108 4.72 6.02 -13.76
C ARG A 108 3.42 6.82 -13.68
N LEU A 109 2.44 6.37 -12.90
CA LEU A 109 1.19 7.11 -12.67
C LEU A 109 1.46 8.47 -12.01
N TYR A 110 2.32 8.48 -10.98
CA TYR A 110 2.74 9.68 -10.28
C TYR A 110 3.45 10.66 -11.23
N ASP A 111 4.45 10.20 -11.99
CA ASP A 111 5.23 11.04 -12.90
C ASP A 111 4.34 11.68 -13.97
N ASN A 112 3.42 10.91 -14.56
CA ASN A 112 2.46 11.40 -15.55
C ASN A 112 1.46 12.41 -14.94
N LEU A 113 1.06 12.21 -13.68
CA LEU A 113 0.18 13.14 -12.97
C LEU A 113 0.88 14.48 -12.70
N VAL A 114 2.10 14.47 -12.16
CA VAL A 114 2.80 15.70 -11.76
C VAL A 114 3.34 16.50 -12.94
N THR A 115 3.58 15.85 -14.08
CA THR A 115 3.92 16.50 -15.36
C THR A 115 2.70 17.07 -16.08
N GLY A 116 1.48 16.83 -15.56
CA GLY A 116 0.24 17.36 -16.12
C GLY A 116 -0.22 16.65 -17.39
N GLN A 117 0.31 15.46 -17.70
CA GLN A 117 -0.06 14.65 -18.86
C GLN A 117 -0.47 13.22 -18.43
N PRO A 118 -1.64 13.04 -17.78
CA PRO A 118 -2.12 11.72 -17.40
C PRO A 118 -2.33 10.82 -18.62
N ASP A 119 -1.66 9.67 -18.63
CA ASP A 119 -1.81 8.62 -19.63
C ASP A 119 -3.03 7.75 -19.24
N MET A 120 -4.20 8.11 -19.74
CA MET A 120 -5.46 7.44 -19.37
C MET A 120 -5.57 6.01 -19.90
N ASP A 121 -4.85 5.68 -20.98
CA ASP A 121 -4.75 4.31 -21.48
C ASP A 121 -3.94 3.44 -20.50
N PHE A 122 -2.85 3.98 -19.96
CA PHE A 122 -2.09 3.30 -18.92
C PHE A 122 -2.86 3.17 -17.61
N VAL A 123 -3.66 4.17 -17.23
CA VAL A 123 -4.58 4.07 -16.08
C VAL A 123 -5.56 2.91 -16.30
N ALA A 124 -6.20 2.84 -17.47
CA ALA A 124 -7.14 1.77 -17.80
C ALA A 124 -6.47 0.38 -17.81
N PHE A 125 -5.24 0.28 -18.32
CA PHE A 125 -4.44 -0.94 -18.26
C PHE A 125 -4.17 -1.39 -16.82
N CYS A 126 -3.80 -0.46 -15.93
CA CYS A 126 -3.59 -0.76 -14.51
C CYS A 126 -4.90 -1.17 -13.84
N GLU A 127 -5.99 -0.44 -14.09
CA GLU A 127 -7.32 -0.77 -13.55
C GLU A 127 -7.83 -2.15 -14.00
N ALA A 128 -7.56 -2.56 -15.24
CA ALA A 128 -7.95 -3.88 -15.73
C ALA A 128 -7.24 -5.00 -14.96
N ARG A 129 -5.98 -4.78 -14.55
CA ARG A 129 -5.18 -5.77 -13.83
C ARG A 129 -5.38 -5.72 -12.31
N ASP A 130 -5.46 -4.51 -11.76
CA ASP A 130 -5.38 -4.21 -10.32
C ASP A 130 -6.64 -3.45 -9.87
N ASN A 131 -7.78 -4.15 -9.88
CA ASN A 131 -9.12 -3.58 -9.63
C ASN A 131 -9.63 -3.74 -8.19
N LEU A 132 -8.73 -3.93 -7.22
CA LEU A 132 -9.08 -3.99 -5.80
C LEU A 132 -9.85 -2.72 -5.40
N SER A 133 -10.92 -2.87 -4.62
CA SER A 133 -11.81 -1.78 -4.17
C SER A 133 -12.36 -0.91 -5.32
N ARG A 134 -13.51 -1.34 -5.86
CA ARG A 134 -14.28 -0.59 -6.89
C ARG A 134 -15.08 0.59 -6.32
N HIS A 135 -15.16 0.74 -5.00
CA HIS A 135 -15.96 1.77 -4.36
C HIS A 135 -15.24 3.13 -4.32
N PRO A 136 -15.98 4.26 -4.31
CA PRO A 136 -15.39 5.58 -4.14
C PRO A 136 -14.61 5.63 -2.82
N MET A 137 -13.32 5.94 -2.89
CA MET A 137 -12.58 6.33 -1.70
C MET A 137 -13.20 7.64 -1.25
N ALA A 138 -13.93 7.63 -0.14
CA ALA A 138 -14.31 8.87 0.53
C ALA A 138 -13.00 9.54 0.93
N LEU A 139 -12.54 10.49 0.10
CA LEU A 139 -11.45 11.38 0.46
C LEU A 139 -11.90 12.04 1.76
N LEU A 140 -11.17 11.73 2.83
CA LEU A 140 -11.39 12.24 4.18
C LEU A 140 -11.66 13.74 4.10
N ARG A 141 -12.90 14.13 4.40
CA ARG A 141 -13.26 15.50 4.76
C ARG A 141 -12.81 15.77 6.18
#